data_AF-A0A5J4P1D0-F1
#
_entry.id   AF-A0A5J4P1D0-F1
#
_cell.length_a   1.000
_cell.length_b   1.000
_cell.length_c   1.000
_cell.angle_alpha   90.00
_cell.angle_beta   90.00
_cell.angle_gamma   90.00
#
_symmetry.space_group_name_H-M   'P 1'
#
loop_
_entity.id
_entity.type
_entity.pdbx_description
1 polymer ?
#
loop_
_entity_poly.entity_id
_entity_poly.type
_entity_poly.pdbx_seq_one_letter_code
_entity_poly.pdbx_strand_id
1 'polypeptide(L)'
;MLDNPDQMYFHYYQYYRRRYSPKVDVRLVIGAIILICSTLQYIGQWTSYNQALTYLARDPKHRTKAKEIANAEGLLAVRRRDDGSRFTREELKEREEEVLRTVIQRTVDLRGDCSRPSFRRLLVVRLVLLPYTCLQWFLWITNWVWSYWILCNPYDDEAKVFLTRRRLGMSQAQWDGLGPSHQEGFLKKQLWIPAEYKAYMLSRAEELRVQAAEHSQHKRYRRYIKRVGGPPQLGMDGVDF
;
A
#
# COMPACT_ATOMS: atom_id res chain seq x y z
N MET A 1 27.18 46.97 -34.68
CA MET A 1 27.20 46.31 -33.34
C MET A 1 27.01 47.29 -32.19
N LEU A 2 27.21 48.61 -32.38
CA LEU A 2 26.94 49.64 -31.36
C LEU A 2 25.52 50.26 -31.42
N ASP A 3 24.73 49.99 -32.46
CA ASP A 3 23.50 50.77 -32.70
C ASP A 3 22.28 50.35 -31.86
N ASN A 4 22.28 49.16 -31.23
CA ASN A 4 21.16 48.67 -30.39
C ASN A 4 21.67 47.78 -29.23
N PRO A 5 22.05 48.36 -28.07
CA PRO A 5 22.64 47.62 -26.94
C PRO A 5 21.65 46.70 -26.20
N ASP A 6 20.35 46.99 -26.28
CA ASP A 6 19.24 46.19 -25.77
C ASP A 6 19.09 44.84 -26.50
N GLN A 7 19.34 44.84 -27.82
CA GLN A 7 19.26 43.64 -28.66
C GLN A 7 20.52 42.76 -28.55
N MET A 8 21.61 43.27 -27.99
CA MET A 8 22.86 42.52 -27.80
C MET A 8 22.62 41.22 -27.02
N TYR A 9 21.88 41.29 -25.91
CA TYR A 9 21.57 40.11 -25.08
C TYR A 9 20.70 39.10 -25.83
N PHE A 10 19.75 39.57 -26.63
CA PHE A 10 18.88 38.71 -27.42
C PHE A 10 19.64 38.02 -28.57
N HIS A 11 20.50 38.75 -29.29
CA HIS A 11 21.35 38.18 -30.34
C HIS A 11 22.40 37.22 -29.78
N TYR A 12 23.00 37.54 -28.63
CA TYR A 12 23.91 36.65 -27.92
C TYR A 12 23.18 35.36 -27.51
N TYR A 13 22.00 35.47 -26.91
CA TYR A 13 21.18 34.32 -26.54
C TYR A 13 20.81 33.46 -27.77
N GLN A 14 20.39 34.06 -28.89
CA GLN A 14 20.07 33.30 -30.11
C GLN A 14 21.29 32.63 -30.75
N TYR A 15 22.45 33.30 -30.77
CA TYR A 15 23.70 32.75 -31.30
C TYR A 15 24.12 31.51 -30.51
N TYR A 16 24.13 31.60 -29.18
CA TYR A 16 24.45 30.47 -28.31
C TYR A 16 23.35 29.40 -28.34
N ARG A 17 22.07 29.77 -28.42
CA ARG A 17 20.96 28.81 -28.52
C ARG A 17 21.06 27.93 -29.76
N ARG A 18 21.48 28.45 -30.92
CA ARG A 18 21.66 27.62 -32.13
C ARG A 18 22.90 26.72 -32.07
N ARG A 19 23.98 27.19 -31.43
CA ARG A 19 25.26 26.45 -31.38
C ARG A 19 25.32 25.42 -30.26
N TYR A 20 24.66 25.70 -29.14
CA TYR A 20 24.57 24.86 -27.95
C TYR A 20 23.18 24.23 -27.79
N SER A 21 22.31 24.31 -28.81
CA SER A 21 21.06 23.55 -28.80
C SER A 21 21.44 22.09 -28.63
N PRO A 22 20.97 21.40 -27.58
CA PRO A 22 21.27 19.99 -27.40
C PRO A 22 20.84 19.24 -28.66
N LYS A 23 21.74 18.43 -29.23
CA LYS A 23 21.47 17.63 -30.43
C LYS A 23 20.38 16.59 -30.20
N VAL A 24 20.12 16.27 -28.93
CA VAL A 24 19.06 15.35 -28.49
C VAL A 24 17.99 16.17 -27.76
N ASP A 25 16.74 16.00 -28.16
CA ASP A 25 15.62 16.63 -27.46
C ASP A 25 15.58 16.17 -26.00
N VAL A 26 15.59 17.13 -25.07
CA VAL A 26 15.56 16.87 -23.62
C VAL A 26 14.35 16.01 -23.23
N ARG A 27 13.24 16.13 -23.97
CA ARG A 27 12.02 15.34 -23.78
C ARG A 27 12.24 13.84 -24.01
N LEU A 28 13.05 13.48 -25.03
CA LEU A 28 13.41 12.09 -25.29
C LEU A 28 14.26 11.53 -24.16
N VAL A 29 15.21 12.32 -23.65
CA VAL A 29 16.05 11.92 -22.51
C VAL A 29 15.19 11.66 -21.27
N ILE A 30 14.24 12.55 -20.97
CA ILE A 30 13.30 12.38 -19.86
C ILE A 30 12.45 11.12 -20.06
N GLY A 31 11.90 10.90 -21.26
CA GLY A 31 11.12 9.72 -21.58
C GLY A 31 11.91 8.42 -21.40
N ALA A 32 13.17 8.39 -21.84
CA ALA A 32 14.06 7.25 -21.68
C ALA A 32 14.36 6.95 -20.21
N ILE A 33 14.64 7.99 -19.41
CA ILE A 33 14.86 7.84 -17.95
C ILE A 33 13.60 7.29 -17.27
N ILE A 34 12.42 7.84 -17.58
CA ILE A 34 11.16 7.36 -17.00
C ILE A 34 10.91 5.90 -17.36
N LEU A 35 11.20 5.50 -18.61
CA LEU A 35 11.05 4.12 -19.05
C LEU A 35 11.99 3.18 -18.27
N ILE A 36 13.27 3.56 -18.13
CA ILE A 36 14.26 2.80 -17.34
C ILE A 36 13.84 2.70 -15.87
N CYS A 37 13.41 3.81 -15.26
CA CYS A 37 12.91 3.79 -13.89
C CYS A 37 11.68 2.89 -13.74
N SER A 38 10.78 2.91 -14.74
CA SER A 38 9.57 2.09 -14.73
C SER A 38 9.86 0.60 -14.85
N THR A 39 10.87 0.19 -15.63
CA THR A 39 11.27 -1.21 -15.72
C THR A 39 11.94 -1.69 -14.43
N LEU A 40 12.86 -0.89 -13.86
CA LEU A 40 13.48 -1.19 -12.56
C LEU A 40 12.44 -1.30 -11.45
N GLN A 41 11.46 -0.40 -11.42
CA GLN A 41 10.35 -0.45 -10.47
C GLN A 41 9.54 -1.74 -10.61
N TYR A 42 9.21 -2.16 -11.84
CA TYR A 42 8.46 -3.40 -12.09
C TYR A 42 9.23 -4.64 -11.60
N ILE A 43 10.53 -4.70 -11.88
CA ILE A 43 11.40 -5.79 -11.41
C ILE A 43 11.43 -5.81 -9.89
N GLY A 44 11.59 -4.65 -9.23
CA GLY A 44 11.57 -4.56 -7.77
C GLY A 44 10.24 -5.01 -7.14
N GLN A 45 9.10 -4.66 -7.75
CA GLN A 45 7.80 -5.14 -7.31
C GLN A 45 7.66 -6.66 -7.48
N TRP A 46 8.14 -7.20 -8.60
CA TRP A 46 8.14 -8.63 -8.86
C TRP A 46 8.99 -9.41 -7.84
N THR A 47 10.21 -8.94 -7.55
CA THR A 47 11.10 -9.59 -6.58
C THR A 47 10.55 -9.50 -5.16
N SER A 48 10.06 -8.33 -4.74
CA SER A 48 9.44 -8.14 -3.42
C SER A 48 8.19 -9.02 -3.23
N TYR A 49 7.34 -9.11 -4.27
CA TYR A 49 6.17 -9.99 -4.26
C TYR A 49 6.55 -11.47 -4.06
N ASN A 50 7.56 -11.94 -4.80
CA ASN A 50 8.02 -13.33 -4.67
C ASN A 50 8.67 -13.60 -3.31
N GLN A 51 9.45 -12.65 -2.78
CA GLN A 51 10.03 -12.74 -1.44
C GLN A 51 8.94 -12.79 -0.35
N ALA A 52 7.89 -11.99 -0.48
CA ALA A 52 6.78 -12.01 0.45
C ALA A 52 6.02 -13.35 0.40
N LEU A 53 5.82 -13.92 -0.79
CA LEU A 53 5.21 -15.25 -0.94
C LEU A 53 6.06 -16.36 -0.33
N THR A 54 7.38 -16.36 -0.56
CA THR A 54 8.27 -17.36 0.04
C THR A 54 8.34 -17.21 1.56
N TYR A 55 8.32 -15.97 2.07
CA TYR A 55 8.24 -15.72 3.50
C TYR A 55 6.93 -16.27 4.11
N LEU A 56 5.78 -15.97 3.51
CA LEU A 56 4.49 -16.48 3.97
C LEU A 56 4.37 -18.00 3.88
N ALA A 57 5.01 -18.63 2.89
CA ALA A 57 5.07 -20.09 2.79
C ALA A 57 5.91 -20.72 3.91
N ARG A 58 6.90 -19.98 4.43
CA ARG A 58 7.75 -20.42 5.54
C ARG A 58 7.06 -20.29 6.90
N ASP A 59 6.24 -19.26 7.10
CA ASP A 59 5.53 -19.02 8.37
C ASP A 59 4.56 -20.19 8.70
N PRO A 60 4.74 -20.87 9.84
CA PRO A 60 3.89 -22.00 10.24
C PRO A 60 2.40 -21.65 10.35
N LYS A 61 2.04 -20.40 10.71
CA LYS A 61 0.63 -19.98 10.86
C LYS A 61 -0.08 -19.87 9.51
N HIS A 62 0.61 -19.36 8.50
CA HIS A 62 0.06 -19.23 7.15
C HIS A 62 0.09 -20.57 6.42
N ARG A 63 1.13 -21.37 6.65
CA ARG A 63 1.26 -22.73 6.10
C ARG A 63 0.16 -23.68 6.56
N THR A 64 -0.19 -23.66 7.85
CA THR A 64 -1.28 -24.50 8.39
C THR A 64 -2.62 -24.14 7.77
N LYS A 65 -2.97 -22.85 7.75
CA LYS A 65 -4.19 -22.35 7.08
C LYS A 65 -4.23 -22.71 5.59
N ALA A 66 -3.12 -22.54 4.88
CA ALA A 66 -3.07 -22.87 3.46
C ALA A 66 -3.18 -24.38 3.21
N LYS A 67 -2.67 -25.25 4.10
CA LYS A 67 -2.91 -26.70 4.04
C LYS A 67 -4.37 -27.07 4.30
N GLU A 68 -5.02 -26.43 5.25
CA GLU A 68 -6.45 -26.65 5.54
C GLU A 68 -7.31 -26.29 4.33
N ILE A 69 -7.03 -25.15 3.69
CA ILE A 69 -7.73 -24.71 2.48
C ILE A 69 -7.42 -25.66 1.30
N ALA A 70 -6.17 -26.06 1.11
CA ALA A 70 -5.79 -26.99 0.05
C ALA A 70 -6.41 -28.39 0.24
N ASN A 71 -6.61 -28.83 1.47
CA ASN A 71 -7.34 -30.05 1.80
C ASN A 71 -8.85 -29.89 1.52
N ALA A 72 -9.45 -28.75 1.88
CA ALA A 72 -10.85 -28.46 1.61
C ALA A 72 -11.16 -28.37 0.10
N GLU A 73 -10.21 -27.86 -0.70
CA GLU A 73 -10.31 -27.79 -2.16
C GLU A 73 -9.92 -29.09 -2.87
N GLY A 74 -9.45 -30.12 -2.14
CA GLY A 74 -9.04 -31.42 -2.71
C GLY A 74 -7.73 -31.37 -3.53
N LEU A 75 -6.99 -30.26 -3.50
CA LEU A 75 -5.77 -30.03 -4.29
C LEU A 75 -4.54 -30.78 -3.75
N LEU A 76 -4.57 -31.23 -2.49
CA LEU A 76 -3.51 -32.05 -1.90
C LEU A 76 -3.58 -33.53 -2.32
N ALA A 77 -4.64 -33.95 -3.00
CA ALA A 77 -4.72 -35.27 -3.62
C ALA A 77 -3.93 -35.33 -4.94
N VAL A 78 -2.67 -34.87 -4.93
CA VAL A 78 -1.75 -35.09 -6.05
C VAL A 78 -1.55 -36.59 -6.18
N ARG A 79 -2.07 -37.19 -7.26
CA ARG A 79 -1.82 -38.59 -7.58
C ARG A 79 -0.30 -38.81 -7.55
N ARG A 80 0.17 -39.84 -6.83
CA ARG A 80 1.58 -40.30 -6.85
C ARG A 80 2.10 -40.70 -8.26
N ARG A 81 1.29 -40.51 -9.30
CA ARG A 81 1.50 -40.99 -10.66
C ARG A 81 0.72 -40.08 -11.62
N ASP A 82 1.44 -39.16 -12.25
CA ASP A 82 1.04 -38.55 -13.52
C ASP A 82 2.03 -39.09 -14.57
N ASP A 83 1.52 -39.51 -15.73
CA ASP A 83 2.32 -40.00 -16.87
C ASP A 83 3.29 -41.16 -16.57
N GLY A 84 2.82 -42.17 -15.81
CA GLY A 84 3.46 -43.50 -15.74
C GLY A 84 4.73 -43.60 -14.88
N SER A 85 5.43 -42.50 -14.61
CA SER A 85 6.62 -42.44 -13.74
C SER A 85 6.25 -42.26 -12.25
N ARG A 86 7.02 -42.87 -11.34
CA ARG A 86 6.91 -42.58 -9.90
C ARG A 86 7.77 -41.35 -9.61
N PHE A 87 7.14 -40.27 -9.16
CA PHE A 87 7.88 -39.10 -8.69
C PHE A 87 8.83 -39.46 -7.55
N THR A 88 10.01 -38.87 -7.57
CA THR A 88 10.96 -38.94 -6.46
C THR A 88 10.39 -38.18 -5.24
N ARG A 89 10.91 -38.51 -4.04
CA ARG A 89 10.45 -37.86 -2.79
C ARG A 89 10.68 -36.35 -2.78
N GLU A 90 11.60 -35.86 -3.60
CA GLU A 90 11.95 -34.44 -3.72
C GLU A 90 10.96 -33.71 -4.65
N GLU A 91 10.66 -34.27 -5.82
CA GLU A 91 9.66 -33.73 -6.76
C GLU A 91 8.25 -33.65 -6.15
N LEU A 92 7.89 -34.61 -5.29
CA LEU A 92 6.59 -34.59 -4.62
C LEU A 92 6.49 -33.43 -3.60
N LYS A 93 7.58 -33.14 -2.89
CA LYS A 93 7.64 -32.00 -1.95
C LYS A 93 7.59 -30.67 -2.69
N GLU A 94 8.27 -30.56 -3.82
CA GLU A 94 8.27 -29.34 -4.62
C GLU A 94 6.87 -29.04 -5.16
N ARG A 95 6.15 -30.04 -5.67
CA ARG A 95 4.75 -29.90 -6.08
C ARG A 95 3.82 -29.53 -4.92
N GLU A 96 4.00 -30.13 -3.74
CA GLU A 96 3.24 -29.74 -2.54
C GLU A 96 3.50 -28.28 -2.15
N GLU A 97 4.75 -27.81 -2.27
CA GLU A 97 5.13 -26.42 -2.02
C GLU A 97 4.58 -25.47 -3.09
N GLU A 98 4.55 -25.87 -4.35
CA GLU A 98 3.92 -25.11 -5.44
C GLU A 98 2.41 -24.97 -5.23
N VAL A 99 1.72 -26.08 -4.91
CA VAL A 99 0.29 -26.05 -4.57
C VAL A 99 0.06 -25.12 -3.38
N LEU A 100 0.87 -25.24 -2.32
CA LEU A 100 0.77 -24.36 -1.16
C LEU A 100 1.00 -22.88 -1.53
N ARG A 101 1.99 -22.58 -2.37
CA ARG A 101 2.26 -21.22 -2.86
C ARG A 101 1.09 -20.67 -3.67
N THR A 102 0.46 -21.49 -4.51
CA THR A 102 -0.72 -21.07 -5.30
C THR A 102 -1.93 -20.80 -4.42
N VAL A 103 -2.14 -21.58 -3.36
CA VAL A 103 -3.21 -21.35 -2.38
C VAL A 103 -2.93 -20.09 -1.56
N ILE A 104 -1.70 -19.87 -1.12
CA ILE A 104 -1.30 -18.63 -0.43
C ILE A 104 -1.49 -17.42 -1.34
N GLN A 105 -1.13 -17.53 -2.62
CA GLN A 105 -1.31 -16.48 -3.62
C GLN A 105 -2.78 -16.08 -3.80
N ARG A 106 -3.72 -17.03 -3.67
CA ARG A 106 -5.17 -16.77 -3.79
C ARG A 106 -5.78 -16.22 -2.51
N THR A 107 -5.29 -16.66 -1.36
CA THR A 107 -5.91 -16.41 -0.06
C THR A 107 -5.38 -15.18 0.65
N VAL A 108 -4.12 -14.81 0.38
CA VAL A 108 -3.47 -13.68 1.05
C VAL A 108 -3.40 -12.48 0.10
N ASP A 109 -4.25 -11.50 0.36
CA ASP A 109 -4.12 -10.16 -0.22
C ASP A 109 -2.89 -9.46 0.37
N LEU A 110 -1.74 -9.69 -0.26
CA LEU A 110 -0.54 -8.92 0.01
C LEU A 110 -0.79 -7.44 -0.36
N ARG A 111 -0.85 -6.57 0.65
CA ARG A 111 -1.06 -5.13 0.50
C ARG A 111 0.27 -4.37 0.54
N GLY A 112 0.30 -3.18 -0.06
CA GLY A 112 1.48 -2.30 -0.09
C GLY A 112 2.45 -2.64 -1.21
N ASP A 113 3.75 -2.58 -0.92
CA ASP A 113 4.84 -2.82 -1.88
C ASP A 113 5.00 -4.30 -2.26
N CYS A 114 4.53 -5.21 -1.41
CA CYS A 114 4.50 -6.64 -1.67
C CYS A 114 3.24 -7.08 -2.45
N SER A 115 2.45 -6.16 -3.00
CA SER A 115 1.23 -6.52 -3.75
C SER A 115 1.53 -7.06 -5.14
N ARG A 116 0.56 -7.76 -5.73
CA ARG A 116 0.70 -8.30 -7.09
C ARG A 116 1.16 -7.22 -8.09
N PRO A 117 2.20 -7.50 -8.90
CA PRO A 117 2.70 -6.54 -9.88
C PRO A 117 1.57 -6.18 -10.86
N SER A 118 1.27 -4.89 -10.95
CA SER A 118 0.14 -4.37 -11.71
C SER A 118 0.61 -3.27 -12.65
N PHE A 119 0.27 -3.40 -13.93
CA PHE A 119 0.63 -2.41 -14.94
C PHE A 119 0.06 -1.02 -14.65
N ARG A 120 -1.08 -0.93 -13.95
CA ARG A 120 -1.68 0.36 -13.55
C ARG A 120 -0.82 1.15 -12.56
N ARG A 121 0.10 0.48 -11.84
CA ARG A 121 1.00 1.10 -10.87
C ARG A 121 2.35 1.51 -11.47
N LEU A 122 2.61 1.19 -12.74
CA LEU A 122 3.81 1.64 -13.44
C LEU A 122 3.86 3.17 -13.47
N LEU A 123 5.05 3.73 -13.23
CA LEU A 123 5.25 5.18 -13.25
C LEU A 123 4.79 5.82 -14.56
N VAL A 124 5.08 5.19 -15.70
CA VAL A 124 4.66 5.69 -17.03
C VAL A 124 3.15 5.80 -17.10
N VAL A 125 2.44 4.72 -16.75
CA VAL A 125 0.97 4.67 -16.81
C VAL A 125 0.36 5.68 -15.84
N ARG A 126 0.93 5.79 -14.63
CA ARG A 126 0.47 6.75 -13.63
C ARG A 126 0.67 8.19 -14.09
N LEU A 127 1.80 8.52 -14.72
CA LEU A 127 2.09 9.87 -15.21
C LEU A 127 1.12 10.28 -16.32
N VAL A 128 0.79 9.35 -17.22
CA VAL A 128 -0.21 9.57 -18.28
C VAL A 128 -1.62 9.76 -17.71
N LEU A 129 -1.99 8.99 -16.69
CA LEU A 129 -3.32 9.08 -16.06
C LEU A 129 -3.44 10.22 -15.02
N LEU A 130 -2.32 10.72 -14.51
CA LEU A 130 -2.26 11.77 -13.49
C LEU A 130 -3.12 12.99 -13.86
N PRO A 131 -2.98 13.63 -15.04
CA PRO A 131 -3.77 14.81 -15.38
C PRO A 131 -5.27 14.51 -15.33
N TYR A 132 -5.70 13.35 -15.83
CA TYR A 132 -7.10 12.94 -15.80
C TYR A 132 -7.61 12.78 -14.36
N THR A 133 -6.86 12.06 -13.51
CA THR A 133 -7.25 11.85 -12.11
C THR A 133 -7.26 13.15 -11.30
N CYS A 134 -6.33 14.07 -11.59
CA CYS A 134 -6.31 15.40 -10.98
C CYS A 134 -7.55 16.20 -11.37
N LEU A 135 -7.92 16.24 -12.65
CA LEU A 135 -9.12 16.94 -13.11
C LEU A 135 -10.39 16.38 -12.45
N GLN A 136 -10.54 15.05 -12.41
CA GLN A 136 -11.67 14.42 -11.73
C GLN A 136 -11.73 14.80 -10.25
N TRP A 137 -10.58 14.83 -9.57
CA TRP A 137 -10.50 15.23 -8.17
C TRP A 137 -10.81 16.72 -7.97
N PHE A 138 -10.36 17.59 -8.88
CA PHE A 138 -10.71 19.02 -8.86
C PHE A 138 -12.22 19.23 -9.02
N LEU A 139 -12.85 18.56 -9.98
CA LEU A 139 -14.31 18.62 -10.17
C LEU A 139 -15.07 18.11 -8.95
N TRP A 140 -14.56 17.06 -8.32
CA TRP A 140 -15.15 16.54 -7.08
C TRP A 140 -15.04 17.55 -5.94
N ILE A 141 -13.89 18.21 -5.78
CA ILE A 141 -13.72 19.26 -4.75
C ILE A 141 -14.61 20.45 -5.02
N THR A 142 -14.67 20.95 -6.26
CA THR A 142 -15.49 22.12 -6.55
C THR A 142 -16.96 21.82 -6.28
N ASN A 143 -17.43 20.63 -6.66
CA ASN A 143 -18.79 20.19 -6.33
C ASN A 143 -19.00 20.06 -4.80
N TRP A 144 -18.02 19.52 -4.09
CA TRP A 144 -18.09 19.39 -2.63
C TRP A 144 -18.16 20.75 -1.93
N VAL A 145 -17.30 21.70 -2.32
CA VAL A 145 -17.30 23.06 -1.79
C VAL A 145 -18.64 23.74 -2.09
N TRP A 146 -19.13 23.61 -3.33
CA TRP A 146 -20.42 24.15 -3.70
C TRP A 146 -21.56 23.59 -2.84
N SER A 147 -21.66 22.27 -2.73
CA SER A 147 -22.75 21.58 -2.04
C SER A 147 -22.74 21.78 -0.52
N TYR A 148 -21.57 21.71 0.12
CA TYR A 148 -21.48 21.69 1.59
C TYR A 148 -21.06 23.04 2.21
N TRP A 149 -20.35 23.91 1.50
CA TRP A 149 -19.97 25.23 2.04
C TRP A 149 -20.88 26.35 1.58
N ILE A 150 -21.33 26.33 0.33
CA ILE A 150 -22.18 27.40 -0.21
C ILE A 150 -23.66 27.08 0.04
N LEU A 151 -24.12 25.89 -0.33
CA LEU A 151 -25.51 25.48 -0.11
C LEU A 151 -25.79 25.01 1.33
N CYS A 152 -24.77 24.70 2.13
CA CYS A 152 -24.92 24.18 3.49
C CYS A 152 -25.88 22.99 3.59
N ASN A 153 -25.89 22.12 2.56
CA ASN A 153 -26.71 20.92 2.57
C ASN A 153 -26.28 19.97 3.72
N PRO A 154 -27.20 19.20 4.31
CA PRO A 154 -26.83 18.15 5.25
C PRO A 154 -25.88 17.16 4.59
N TYR A 155 -24.93 16.60 5.35
CA TYR A 155 -24.00 15.61 4.81
C TYR A 155 -24.76 14.38 4.30
N ASP A 156 -24.53 14.01 3.05
CA ASP A 156 -25.00 12.76 2.48
C ASP A 156 -24.33 11.57 3.15
N ASP A 157 -24.88 10.38 3.00
CA ASP A 157 -24.32 9.18 3.63
C ASP A 157 -22.92 8.85 3.09
N GLU A 158 -22.68 9.05 1.80
CA GLU A 158 -21.34 8.94 1.20
C GLU A 158 -20.36 9.95 1.79
N ALA A 159 -20.85 11.17 2.06
CA ALA A 159 -20.05 12.23 2.66
C ALA A 159 -19.71 11.92 4.13
N LYS A 160 -20.66 11.37 4.89
CA LYS A 160 -20.43 10.88 6.26
C LYS A 160 -19.38 9.77 6.28
N VAL A 161 -19.46 8.81 5.37
CA VAL A 161 -18.46 7.75 5.22
C VAL A 161 -17.08 8.34 4.90
N PHE A 162 -17.00 9.24 3.91
CA PHE A 162 -15.75 9.88 3.52
C PHE A 162 -15.10 10.64 4.69
N LEU A 163 -15.88 11.44 5.42
CA LEU A 163 -15.41 12.21 6.57
C LEU A 163 -14.95 11.30 7.72
N THR A 164 -15.72 10.26 8.02
CA THR A 164 -15.39 9.27 9.06
C THR A 164 -14.09 8.56 8.73
N ARG A 165 -13.97 8.06 7.49
CA ARG A 165 -12.76 7.42 6.97
C ARG A 165 -11.54 8.35 7.06
N ARG A 166 -11.71 9.60 6.60
CA ARG A 166 -10.64 10.61 6.60
C ARG A 166 -10.13 10.91 8.01
N ARG A 167 -11.03 10.96 8.99
CA ARG A 167 -10.66 11.21 10.40
C ARG A 167 -9.98 10.02 11.05
N LEU A 168 -10.44 8.80 10.75
CA LEU A 168 -9.80 7.58 11.22
C LEU A 168 -8.46 7.30 10.53
N GLY A 169 -8.10 8.04 9.47
CA GLY A 169 -6.87 7.83 8.71
C GLY A 169 -6.86 6.53 7.91
N MET A 170 -8.03 5.98 7.61
CA MET A 170 -8.16 4.72 6.88
C MET A 170 -8.21 4.95 5.36
N SER A 171 -7.62 4.06 4.58
CA SER A 171 -7.79 4.06 3.12
C SER A 171 -9.14 3.47 2.72
N GLN A 172 -9.57 3.69 1.46
CA GLN A 172 -10.81 3.11 0.95
C GLN A 172 -10.82 1.59 1.07
N ALA A 173 -9.75 0.93 0.62
CA ALA A 173 -9.63 -0.53 0.69
C ALA A 173 -9.56 -1.09 2.13
N GLN A 174 -9.13 -0.28 3.11
CA GLN A 174 -9.19 -0.67 4.52
C GLN A 174 -10.62 -0.55 5.05
N TRP A 175 -11.34 0.50 4.67
CA TRP A 175 -12.73 0.69 5.01
C TRP A 175 -13.62 -0.39 4.39
N ASP A 176 -13.44 -0.69 3.11
CA ASP A 176 -14.22 -1.71 2.40
C ASP A 176 -13.94 -3.12 2.94
N GLY A 177 -12.73 -3.36 3.43
CA GLY A 177 -12.37 -4.61 4.11
C GLY A 177 -12.91 -4.72 5.54
N LEU A 178 -13.35 -3.61 6.14
CA LEU A 178 -14.12 -3.62 7.38
C LEU A 178 -15.53 -4.10 7.03
N GLY A 179 -15.95 -5.25 7.56
CA GLY A 179 -17.30 -5.77 7.31
C GLY A 179 -18.40 -4.74 7.60
N PRO A 180 -19.59 -4.86 6.98
CA PRO A 180 -20.65 -3.85 7.02
C PRO A 180 -21.06 -3.50 8.46
N SER A 181 -21.11 -4.48 9.37
CA SER A 181 -21.44 -4.27 10.78
C SER A 181 -20.48 -3.31 11.50
N HIS A 182 -19.18 -3.36 11.17
CA HIS A 182 -18.20 -2.45 11.76
C HIS A 182 -18.34 -1.05 11.16
N GLN A 183 -18.56 -0.93 9.85
CA GLN A 183 -18.79 0.35 9.18
C GLN A 183 -20.01 1.07 9.76
N GLU A 184 -21.12 0.36 9.91
CA GLU A 184 -22.33 0.88 10.55
C GLU A 184 -22.09 1.30 12.00
N GLY A 185 -21.29 0.53 12.75
CA GLY A 185 -20.90 0.89 14.13
C GLY A 185 -20.17 2.22 14.21
N PHE A 186 -19.29 2.52 13.25
CA PHE A 186 -18.60 3.81 13.17
C PHE A 186 -19.54 4.95 12.75
N LEU A 187 -20.48 4.67 11.83
CA LEU A 187 -21.47 5.66 11.40
C LEU A 187 -22.48 5.99 12.51
N LYS A 188 -22.92 5.00 13.30
CA LYS A 188 -23.80 5.21 14.46
C LYS A 188 -23.17 6.14 15.51
N LYS A 189 -21.85 6.07 15.69
CA LYS A 189 -21.08 6.95 16.59
C LYS A 189 -20.84 8.36 16.04
N GLN A 190 -21.33 8.68 14.84
CA GLN A 190 -21.25 10.00 14.21
C GLN A 190 -19.82 10.60 14.19
N LEU A 191 -18.82 9.76 13.94
CA LEU A 191 -17.40 10.15 14.01
C LEU A 191 -17.00 11.23 12.99
N TRP A 192 -17.87 11.56 12.04
CA TRP A 192 -17.70 12.72 11.16
C TRP A 192 -17.81 14.07 11.90
N ILE A 193 -18.35 14.11 13.12
CA ILE A 193 -18.44 15.32 13.97
C ILE A 193 -17.17 15.46 14.83
N PRO A 194 -16.50 16.63 14.86
CA PRO A 194 -15.20 16.79 15.53
C PRO A 194 -15.24 16.54 17.04
N ALA A 195 -16.35 16.86 17.70
CA ALA A 195 -16.55 16.60 19.11
C ALA A 195 -16.61 15.10 19.40
N GLU A 196 -17.48 14.36 18.72
CA GLU A 196 -17.67 12.92 18.89
C GLU A 196 -16.40 12.12 18.59
N TYR A 197 -15.65 12.52 17.55
CA TYR A 197 -14.38 11.89 17.23
C TYR A 197 -13.35 12.04 18.36
N LYS A 198 -13.27 13.22 18.99
CA LYS A 198 -12.38 13.45 20.13
C LYS A 198 -12.81 12.62 21.34
N ALA A 199 -14.11 12.57 21.64
CA ALA A 199 -14.65 11.75 22.71
C ALA A 199 -14.33 10.26 22.49
N TYR A 200 -14.53 9.76 21.27
CA TYR A 200 -14.20 8.38 20.90
C TYR A 200 -12.70 8.08 21.00
N MET A 201 -11.84 9.01 20.60
CA MET A 201 -10.39 8.81 20.73
C MET A 201 -9.93 8.78 22.19
N LEU A 202 -10.56 9.59 23.06
CA LEU A 202 -10.32 9.55 24.49
C LEU A 202 -10.80 8.22 25.10
N SER A 203 -12.03 7.80 24.81
CA SER A 203 -12.56 6.53 25.34
C SER A 203 -11.71 5.35 24.89
N ARG A 204 -11.30 5.32 23.62
CA ARG A 204 -10.43 4.28 23.08
C ARG A 204 -9.04 4.28 23.71
N ALA A 205 -8.49 5.46 24.01
CA ALA A 205 -7.21 5.58 24.71
C ALA A 205 -7.32 5.08 26.16
N GLU A 206 -8.45 5.33 26.83
CA GLU A 206 -8.72 4.80 28.17
C GLU A 206 -8.88 3.28 28.17
N GLU A 207 -9.65 2.72 27.23
CA GLU A 207 -9.78 1.26 27.05
C GLU A 207 -8.41 0.60 26.85
N LEU A 208 -7.56 1.16 25.98
CA LEU A 208 -6.20 0.65 25.76
C LEU A 208 -5.33 0.76 27.02
N ARG A 209 -5.48 1.85 27.80
CA ARG A 209 -4.78 2.01 29.08
C ARG A 209 -5.22 0.97 30.10
N VAL A 210 -6.52 0.71 30.20
CA VAL A 210 -7.08 -0.32 31.09
C VAL A 210 -6.61 -1.71 30.65
N GLN A 211 -6.72 -2.07 29.37
CA GLN A 211 -6.23 -3.35 28.85
C GLN A 211 -4.72 -3.53 29.10
N ALA A 212 -3.91 -2.49 28.90
CA ALA A 212 -2.49 -2.53 29.22
C ALA A 212 -2.23 -2.65 30.74
N ALA A 213 -3.13 -2.13 31.58
CA ALA A 213 -3.11 -2.27 33.03
C ALA A 213 -3.70 -3.60 33.51
N GLU A 214 -4.45 -4.34 32.71
CA GLU A 214 -4.92 -5.68 33.02
C GLU A 214 -3.88 -6.72 32.60
N HIS A 215 -3.38 -6.59 31.37
CA HIS A 215 -2.51 -7.57 30.74
C HIS A 215 -1.15 -7.71 31.45
N SER A 216 -0.85 -8.92 31.91
CA SER A 216 0.37 -9.23 32.69
C SER A 216 1.67 -8.94 31.93
N GLN A 217 1.70 -9.18 30.61
CA GLN A 217 2.87 -8.92 29.77
C GLN A 217 3.15 -7.42 29.63
N HIS A 218 2.11 -6.59 29.53
CA HIS A 218 2.27 -5.13 29.48
C HIS A 218 2.83 -4.58 30.79
N LYS A 219 2.38 -5.11 31.95
CA LYS A 219 2.97 -4.81 33.26
C LYS A 219 4.44 -5.21 33.33
N ARG A 220 4.79 -6.40 32.85
CA ARG A 220 6.17 -6.92 32.85
C ARG A 220 7.09 -6.06 31.98
N TYR A 221 6.64 -5.72 30.77
CA TYR A 221 7.36 -4.85 29.85
C TYR A 221 7.56 -3.43 30.42
N ARG A 222 6.54 -2.85 31.05
CA ARG A 222 6.64 -1.55 31.72
C ARG A 222 7.66 -1.54 32.86
N ARG A 223 7.72 -2.60 33.67
CA ARG A 223 8.75 -2.76 34.72
C ARG A 223 10.16 -2.90 34.13
N TYR A 224 10.28 -3.62 33.02
CA TYR A 224 11.54 -3.77 32.30
C TYR A 224 12.07 -2.43 31.77
N ILE A 225 11.25 -1.65 31.05
CA ILE A 225 11.65 -0.31 30.56
C ILE A 225 12.06 0.60 31.72
N LYS A 226 11.29 0.60 32.83
CA LYS A 226 11.62 1.41 34.02
C LYS A 226 12.95 1.00 34.65
N ARG A 227 13.32 -0.28 34.60
CA ARG A 227 14.59 -0.82 35.13
C ARG A 227 15.77 -0.54 34.20
N VAL A 228 15.56 -0.55 32.88
CA VAL A 228 16.61 -0.44 31.85
C VAL A 228 16.88 1.02 31.43
N GLY A 229 16.00 1.97 31.78
CA GLY A 229 16.22 3.40 31.53
C GLY A 229 15.88 3.85 30.11
N GLY A 230 15.25 2.99 29.31
CA GLY A 230 14.83 3.28 27.94
C GLY A 230 14.30 2.02 27.23
N PRO A 231 13.69 2.15 26.04
CA PRO A 231 13.37 0.99 25.22
C PRO A 231 14.67 0.23 24.92
N PRO A 232 14.65 -1.12 24.88
CA PRO A 232 15.85 -1.88 24.53
C PRO A 232 16.32 -1.44 23.14
N GLN A 233 17.58 -0.99 23.03
CA GLN A 233 18.24 -0.91 21.73
C GLN A 233 18.36 -2.35 21.24
N LEU A 234 17.54 -2.74 20.27
CA LEU A 234 17.58 -4.08 19.72
C LEU A 234 18.94 -4.27 19.04
N GLY A 235 19.85 -5.02 19.66
CA GLY A 235 20.93 -5.67 18.95
C GLY A 235 20.32 -6.69 17.98
N MET A 236 20.75 -6.66 16.73
CA MET A 236 20.19 -7.42 15.60
C MET A 236 20.55 -8.93 15.64
N ASP A 237 20.39 -9.60 16.79
CA ASP A 237 20.84 -10.99 16.95
C ASP A 237 19.73 -11.98 17.34
N GLY A 238 18.45 -11.59 17.31
CA GLY A 238 17.39 -12.46 17.83
C GLY A 238 15.96 -12.15 17.41
N VAL A 239 15.75 -11.77 16.15
CA VAL A 239 14.40 -11.73 15.57
C VAL A 239 14.30 -12.86 14.56
N ASP A 240 13.87 -14.02 15.05
CA ASP A 240 13.39 -15.10 14.21
C ASP A 240 12.10 -14.64 13.54
N PHE A 241 12.20 -14.42 12.23
CA PHE A 241 11.08 -14.20 11.31
C PHE A 241 10.50 -15.52 10.80
#